data_AF-A0A227J6I9-F1
#
_entry.id   AF-A0A227J6I9-F1
#
_cell.length_a   1.000
_cell.length_b   1.000
_cell.length_c   1.000
_cell.angle_alpha   90.00
_cell.angle_beta   90.00
_cell.angle_gamma   90.00
#
_symmetry.space_group_name_H-M   'P 1'
#
loop_
_entity.id
_entity.type
_entity.pdbx_description
1 polymer ?
#
loop_
_entity_poly.entity_id
_entity_poly.type
_entity_poly.pdbx_seq_one_letter_code
_entity_poly.pdbx_strand_id
1 'polypeptide(L)'
;IEVLAITDHDTVDGLARAKQYVEENDLPIKIINGIEISTVWQNKDIHIVGLNIDPENPALAALIEQQKQHRVARSELIASRLQKATREGVLEEVQQLAGDAPITRAHFAKWLVDNGYAKTMQMVFK
;
A
#
# COMPACT_ATOMS: atom_id res chain seq x y z
N ILE A 1 6.49 14.90 -21.45
CA ILE A 1 6.09 13.51 -21.13
C ILE A 1 4.80 13.27 -21.86
N GLU A 2 4.71 12.23 -22.70
CA GLU A 2 3.54 11.97 -23.55
C GLU A 2 2.63 10.86 -22.97
N VAL A 3 3.21 9.95 -22.18
CA VAL A 3 2.53 8.80 -21.61
C VAL A 3 2.97 8.60 -20.16
N LEU A 4 2.03 8.30 -19.27
CA LEU A 4 2.26 7.93 -17.88
C LEU A 4 1.51 6.64 -17.56
N ALA A 5 2.08 5.79 -16.71
CA ALA A 5 1.38 4.68 -16.10
C ALA A 5 1.32 4.91 -14.59
N ILE A 6 0.16 4.69 -13.98
CA ILE A 6 0.00 4.71 -12.53
C ILE A 6 -0.03 3.27 -12.05
N THR A 7 0.88 2.92 -11.15
CA THR A 7 1.12 1.54 -10.71
C THR A 7 1.03 1.48 -9.19
N ASP A 8 -0.13 1.81 -8.64
CA ASP A 8 -0.34 1.76 -7.19
C ASP A 8 -0.23 0.33 -6.65
N HIS A 9 0.20 0.22 -5.40
CA HIS A 9 0.43 -1.06 -4.73
C HIS A 9 -0.87 -1.82 -4.43
N ASP A 10 -1.04 -2.96 -5.09
CA ASP A 10 -2.16 -3.89 -4.92
C ASP A 10 -3.53 -3.25 -5.09
N THR A 11 -3.65 -2.18 -5.90
CA THR A 11 -4.93 -1.52 -6.16
C THR A 11 -4.94 -0.81 -7.51
N VAL A 12 -6.14 -0.57 -8.04
CA VAL A 12 -6.42 0.21 -9.25
C VAL A 12 -7.27 1.45 -8.98
N ASP A 13 -7.57 1.74 -7.70
CA ASP A 13 -8.54 2.77 -7.29
C ASP A 13 -8.17 4.18 -7.79
N GLY A 14 -6.86 4.46 -7.96
CA GLY A 14 -6.36 5.74 -8.45
C GLY A 14 -6.54 5.97 -9.96
N LEU A 15 -6.76 4.92 -10.75
CA LEU A 15 -6.74 5.01 -12.22
C LEU A 15 -7.87 5.88 -12.78
N ALA A 16 -9.09 5.69 -12.26
CA ALA A 16 -10.26 6.45 -12.72
C ALA A 16 -10.10 7.95 -12.46
N ARG A 17 -9.70 8.30 -11.23
CA ARG A 17 -9.43 9.68 -10.83
C ARG A 17 -8.35 10.34 -11.69
N ALA A 18 -7.27 9.62 -11.99
CA ALA A 18 -6.19 10.16 -12.80
C ALA A 18 -6.60 10.43 -14.24
N LYS A 19 -7.38 9.53 -14.85
CA LYS A 19 -7.94 9.74 -16.19
C LYS A 19 -8.89 10.93 -16.22
N GLN A 20 -9.79 11.01 -15.24
CA GLN A 20 -10.71 12.12 -15.10
C GLN A 20 -9.95 13.45 -14.98
N TYR A 21 -8.89 13.52 -14.18
CA TYR A 21 -8.08 14.73 -14.04
C TYR A 21 -7.44 15.17 -15.36
N VAL A 22 -6.92 14.23 -16.15
CA VAL A 22 -6.36 14.52 -17.48
C VAL A 22 -7.42 15.08 -18.43
N GLU A 23 -8.61 14.47 -18.44
CA GLU A 23 -9.74 14.90 -19.28
C GLU A 23 -10.26 16.29 -18.89
N GLU A 24 -10.48 16.53 -17.60
CA GLU A 24 -11.00 17.81 -17.08
C GLU A 24 -10.06 19.00 -17.33
N ASN A 25 -8.75 18.75 -17.48
CA ASN A 25 -7.73 19.77 -17.64
C ASN A 25 -7.15 19.83 -19.07
N ASP A 26 -7.71 19.08 -20.02
CA ASP A 26 -7.24 18.98 -21.41
C ASP A 26 -5.72 18.77 -21.52
N LEU A 27 -5.20 17.87 -20.67
CA LEU A 27 -3.76 17.62 -20.62
C LEU A 27 -3.35 16.70 -21.78
N PRO A 28 -2.28 17.03 -22.54
CA PRO A 28 -1.80 16.21 -23.66
C PRO A 28 -0.97 15.01 -23.16
N ILE A 29 -1.47 14.25 -22.18
CA ILE A 29 -0.80 13.10 -21.57
C ILE A 29 -1.75 11.91 -21.60
N LYS A 30 -1.27 10.76 -22.09
CA LYS A 30 -2.02 9.51 -22.02
C LYS A 30 -1.76 8.77 -20.71
N ILE A 31 -2.82 8.42 -19.97
CA ILE A 31 -2.74 7.52 -18.81
C ILE A 31 -2.92 6.07 -19.25
N ILE A 32 -1.93 5.23 -18.94
CA ILE A 32 -1.98 3.78 -19.07
C ILE A 32 -2.41 3.18 -17.72
N ASN A 33 -3.38 2.27 -17.76
CA ASN A 33 -3.77 1.50 -16.59
C ASN A 33 -2.59 0.64 -16.14
N GLY A 34 -2.12 0.85 -14.92
CA GLY A 34 -1.08 0.05 -14.32
C GLY A 34 -1.47 -0.42 -12.92
N ILE A 35 -0.67 -1.34 -12.40
CA ILE A 35 -0.74 -1.85 -11.03
C ILE A 35 0.63 -2.38 -10.62
N GLU A 36 1.00 -2.26 -9.36
CA GLU A 36 2.17 -2.93 -8.79
C GLU A 36 1.73 -3.99 -7.77
N ILE A 37 1.86 -5.26 -8.13
CA ILE A 37 1.40 -6.40 -7.33
C ILE A 37 2.52 -6.84 -6.40
N SER A 38 2.26 -6.81 -5.10
CA SER A 38 3.15 -7.36 -4.07
C SER A 38 3.14 -8.89 -4.12
N THR A 39 4.29 -9.54 -4.15
CA THR A 39 4.35 -11.01 -4.04
C THR A 39 5.61 -11.47 -3.32
N VAL A 40 5.62 -12.74 -2.93
CA VAL A 40 6.74 -13.38 -2.26
C VAL A 40 7.18 -14.56 -3.11
N TRP A 41 8.45 -14.57 -3.48
CA TRP A 41 9.06 -15.67 -4.22
C TRP A 41 10.37 -16.08 -3.56
N GLN A 42 10.47 -17.36 -3.17
CA GLN A 42 11.63 -17.90 -2.45
C GLN A 42 12.02 -17.07 -1.22
N ASN A 43 11.04 -16.71 -0.38
CA ASN A 43 11.21 -15.85 0.80
C ASN A 43 11.77 -14.45 0.51
N LYS A 44 11.65 -13.97 -0.72
CA LYS A 44 11.99 -12.60 -1.11
C LYS A 44 10.73 -11.86 -1.51
N ASP A 45 10.60 -10.65 -0.97
CA ASP A 45 9.60 -9.70 -1.45
C ASP A 45 9.99 -9.28 -2.87
N ILE A 46 9.08 -9.53 -3.81
CA ILE A 46 9.21 -9.09 -5.20
C ILE A 46 7.93 -8.37 -5.60
N HIS A 47 8.06 -7.36 -6.45
CA HIS A 47 6.91 -6.64 -6.97
C HIS A 47 6.81 -6.85 -8.48
N ILE A 48 5.59 -7.09 -8.95
CA ILE A 48 5.31 -7.29 -10.37
C ILE A 48 4.50 -6.11 -10.88
N VAL A 49 5.07 -5.35 -11.80
CA VAL A 49 4.36 -4.26 -12.47
C VAL A 49 3.52 -4.82 -13.61
N GLY A 50 2.22 -4.60 -13.56
CA GLY A 50 1.30 -4.79 -14.67
C GLY A 50 1.10 -3.48 -15.42
N LEU A 51 1.24 -3.49 -16.75
CA LEU A 51 1.00 -2.33 -17.62
C LEU A 51 -0.06 -2.66 -18.66
N ASN A 52 -0.88 -1.67 -18.97
CA ASN A 52 -2.01 -1.78 -19.89
C ASN A 52 -2.97 -2.90 -19.49
N ILE A 53 -3.21 -3.02 -18.19
CA ILE A 53 -4.14 -3.98 -17.60
C ILE A 53 -5.59 -3.55 -17.83
N ASP A 54 -6.48 -4.53 -17.82
CA ASP A 54 -7.91 -4.31 -17.69
C ASP A 54 -8.27 -4.29 -16.18
N PRO A 55 -8.64 -3.12 -15.61
CA PRO A 55 -8.97 -2.98 -14.20
C PRO A 55 -10.30 -3.64 -13.83
N GLU A 56 -11.16 -3.95 -14.81
CA GLU A 56 -12.44 -4.63 -14.60
C GLU A 56 -12.30 -6.16 -14.73
N ASN A 57 -11.10 -6.66 -15.01
CA ASN A 57 -10.87 -8.09 -15.12
C ASN A 57 -11.18 -8.80 -13.78
N PRO A 58 -12.08 -9.81 -13.77
CA PRO A 58 -12.55 -10.43 -12.54
C PRO A 58 -11.45 -11.19 -11.79
N ALA A 59 -10.47 -11.77 -12.48
CA ALA A 59 -9.36 -12.45 -11.84
C ALA A 59 -8.41 -11.46 -11.15
N LEU A 60 -8.17 -10.30 -11.78
CA LEU A 60 -7.40 -9.22 -11.18
C LEU A 60 -8.12 -8.64 -9.95
N ALA A 61 -9.42 -8.39 -10.05
CA ALA A 61 -10.22 -7.90 -8.93
C ALA A 61 -10.19 -8.87 -7.74
N ALA A 62 -10.31 -10.18 -7.99
CA ALA A 62 -10.19 -11.20 -6.97
C ALA A 62 -8.80 -11.22 -6.31
N LEU A 63 -7.73 -11.07 -7.11
CA LEU A 63 -6.37 -10.98 -6.59
C LEU A 63 -6.17 -9.73 -5.72
N ILE A 64 -6.64 -8.57 -6.17
CA ILE A 64 -6.58 -7.31 -5.40
C ILE A 64 -7.27 -7.47 -4.04
N GLU A 65 -8.44 -8.11 -4.01
CA GLU A 65 -9.14 -8.35 -2.75
C GLU A 65 -8.36 -9.30 -1.82
N GLN A 66 -7.77 -10.38 -2.36
CA GLN A 66 -6.89 -11.25 -1.59
C GLN A 66 -5.69 -10.48 -1.00
N GLN A 67 -5.08 -9.59 -1.77
CA GLN A 67 -3.98 -8.75 -1.30
C GLN A 67 -4.39 -7.79 -0.18
N LYS A 68 -5.61 -7.23 -0.24
CA LYS A 68 -6.17 -6.42 0.85
C LYS A 68 -6.30 -7.23 2.13
N GLN A 69 -6.83 -8.45 2.06
CA GLN A 69 -6.95 -9.34 3.21
C GLN A 69 -5.57 -9.74 3.78
N HIS A 70 -4.60 -10.05 2.92
CA HIS A 70 -3.23 -10.32 3.36
C HIS A 70 -2.59 -9.12 4.07
N ARG A 71 -2.90 -7.90 3.63
CA ARG A 71 -2.42 -6.67 4.28
C ARG A 71 -2.97 -6.53 5.70
N VAL A 72 -4.26 -6.78 5.91
CA VAL A 72 -4.91 -6.75 7.23
C VAL A 72 -4.30 -7.79 8.17
N ALA A 73 -4.21 -9.04 7.73
CA ALA A 73 -3.62 -10.12 8.53
C ALA A 73 -2.16 -9.80 8.90
N ARG A 74 -1.40 -9.19 7.98
CA ARG A 74 -0.02 -8.78 8.24
C ARG A 74 0.06 -7.64 9.25
N SER A 75 -0.85 -6.65 9.21
CA SER A 75 -0.84 -5.57 10.20
C SER A 75 -1.15 -6.08 11.61
N GLU A 76 -2.11 -6.99 11.74
CA GLU A 76 -2.43 -7.64 13.03
C GLU A 76 -1.21 -8.40 13.57
N LEU A 77 -0.52 -9.15 12.70
CA LEU A 77 0.69 -9.88 13.09
C LEU A 77 1.82 -8.95 13.54
N ILE A 78 2.06 -7.85 12.82
CA ILE A 78 3.08 -6.86 13.20
C ILE A 78 2.71 -6.24 14.54
N ALA A 79 1.47 -5.80 14.72
CA ALA A 79 1.00 -5.21 15.97
C ALA A 79 1.14 -6.18 17.15
N SER A 80 0.75 -7.45 16.99
CA SER A 80 0.90 -8.48 18.02
C SER A 80 2.36 -8.68 18.44
N ARG A 81 3.29 -8.66 17.47
CA ARG A 81 4.73 -8.78 17.75
C ARG A 81 5.28 -7.56 18.47
N LEU A 82 4.88 -6.36 18.03
CA LEU A 82 5.28 -5.11 18.68
C LEU A 82 4.73 -5.00 20.09
N GLN A 83 3.47 -5.38 20.32
CA GLN A 83 2.86 -5.36 21.65
C GLN A 83 3.67 -6.15 22.67
N LYS A 84 4.16 -7.35 22.30
CA LYS A 84 5.03 -8.16 23.16
C LYS A 84 6.36 -7.50 23.51
N ALA A 85 6.87 -6.62 22.64
CA ALA A 85 8.13 -5.91 22.83
C ALA A 85 7.94 -4.50 23.41
N THR A 86 6.71 -4.01 23.50
CA THR A 86 6.38 -2.62 23.85
C THR A 86 5.24 -2.57 24.86
N ARG A 87 4.01 -2.26 24.43
CA ARG A 87 2.80 -2.18 25.26
C ARG A 87 1.56 -2.66 24.51
N GLU A 88 0.46 -2.86 25.24
CA GLU A 88 -0.85 -3.19 24.65
C GLU A 88 -1.44 -2.02 23.85
N GLY A 89 -2.35 -2.33 22.91
CA GLY A 89 -3.06 -1.31 22.13
C GLY A 89 -2.36 -0.82 20.85
N VAL A 90 -1.28 -1.50 20.41
CA VAL A 90 -0.49 -1.05 19.25
C VAL A 90 -1.33 -0.99 17.97
N LEU A 91 -2.19 -1.97 17.73
CA LEU A 91 -2.95 -2.04 16.48
C LEU A 91 -3.92 -0.86 16.38
N GLU A 92 -4.63 -0.57 17.47
CA GLU A 92 -5.62 0.50 17.57
C GLU A 92 -4.96 1.87 17.39
N GLU A 93 -3.82 2.11 18.04
CA GLU A 93 -3.06 3.35 17.91
C GLU A 93 -2.50 3.52 16.49
N VAL A 94 -2.01 2.45 15.87
CA VAL A 94 -1.55 2.48 14.48
C VAL A 94 -2.69 2.68 13.48
N GLN A 95 -3.88 2.11 13.76
CA GLN A 95 -5.08 2.34 12.95
C GLN A 95 -5.52 3.80 13.01
N GLN A 96 -5.46 4.44 14.19
CA GLN A 96 -5.73 5.88 14.33
C GLN A 96 -4.77 6.73 13.50
N LEU A 97 -3.49 6.34 13.43
CA LEU A 97 -2.51 7.02 12.57
C LEU A 97 -2.80 6.83 11.08
N ALA A 98 -3.34 5.68 10.68
CA ALA A 98 -3.68 5.37 9.29
C ALA A 98 -4.98 6.07 8.83
N GLY A 99 -5.90 6.35 9.76
CA GLY A 99 -7.23 6.86 9.45
C GLY A 99 -8.01 5.88 8.57
N ASP A 100 -8.58 6.38 7.46
CA ASP A 100 -9.30 5.59 6.47
C ASP A 100 -8.37 4.88 5.46
N ALA A 101 -7.06 5.16 5.50
CA ALA A 101 -6.10 4.54 4.60
C ALA A 101 -5.68 3.14 5.11
N PRO A 102 -5.31 2.21 4.21
CA PRO A 102 -4.78 0.92 4.62
C PRO A 102 -3.54 1.03 5.50
N ILE A 103 -3.42 0.21 6.56
CA ILE A 103 -2.23 0.19 7.39
C ILE A 103 -1.00 -0.25 6.57
N THR A 104 0.08 0.52 6.69
CA THR A 104 1.38 0.21 6.07
C THR A 104 2.48 0.13 7.13
N ARG A 105 3.65 -0.40 6.75
CA ARG A 105 4.83 -0.40 7.63
C ARG A 105 5.27 1.01 8.04
N ALA A 106 4.95 2.03 7.23
CA ALA A 106 5.26 3.41 7.57
C ALA A 106 4.44 3.90 8.78
N HIS A 107 3.20 3.46 8.94
CA HIS A 107 2.39 3.80 10.13
C HIS A 107 2.97 3.19 11.40
N PHE A 108 3.41 1.92 11.35
CA PHE A 108 4.13 1.29 12.47
C PHE A 108 5.45 1.99 12.80
N ALA A 109 6.23 2.36 11.79
CA ALA A 109 7.48 3.09 12.00
C ALA A 109 7.24 4.46 12.64
N LYS A 110 6.21 5.19 12.18
CA LYS A 110 5.80 6.45 12.79
C LYS A 110 5.39 6.26 14.24
N TRP A 111 4.56 5.25 14.52
CA TRP A 111 4.15 4.91 15.87
C TRP A 111 5.33 4.62 16.80
N LEU A 112 6.32 3.85 16.33
CA LEU A 112 7.54 3.55 17.10
C LEU A 112 8.34 4.81 17.43
N VAL A 113 8.44 5.74 16.48
CA VAL A 113 9.14 7.02 16.69
C VAL A 113 8.38 7.93 17.64
N ASP A 114 7.08 8.11 17.40
CA ASP A 114 6.23 9.00 18.20
C ASP A 114 6.15 8.55 19.67
N ASN A 115 6.27 7.25 19.93
CA ASN A 115 6.29 6.67 21.28
C ASN A 115 7.71 6.44 21.85
N GLY A 116 8.76 6.91 21.18
CA GLY A 116 10.13 6.87 21.69
C GLY A 116 10.84 5.51 21.63
N TYR A 117 10.26 4.51 20.97
CA TYR A 117 10.90 3.20 20.73
C TYR A 117 11.96 3.25 19.60
N ALA A 118 11.91 4.28 18.75
CA ALA A 118 12.93 4.55 17.74
C ALA A 118 13.20 6.06 17.65
N LYS A 119 14.43 6.47 17.29
CA LYS A 119 14.79 7.89 17.17
C LYS A 119 14.34 8.51 15.84
N THR A 120 14.34 7.73 14.76
CA THR A 120 13.99 8.20 13.42
C THR A 120 13.32 7.10 12.61
N MET A 121 12.55 7.49 11.60
CA MET A 121 11.90 6.55 10.67
C MET A 121 12.90 5.61 9.99
N GLN A 122 14.08 6.12 9.61
CA GLN A 122 15.11 5.33 8.94
C GLN A 122 15.70 4.23 9.83
N MET A 123 15.72 4.42 11.15
CA MET A 123 16.22 3.39 12.07
C MET A 123 15.28 2.19 12.19
N VAL A 124 13.98 2.36 11.88
CA VAL A 124 13.00 1.26 11.98
C VAL A 124 13.18 0.22 10.85
N PHE A 125 13.73 0.65 9.71
CA PHE A 125 13.86 -0.19 8.51
C PHE A 125 15.28 -0.69 8.24
N LYS A 126 16.21 -0.46 9.18
CA LYS A 126 17.58 -0.99 9.13
C LYS A 126 17.69 -2.28 9.92
#